data_AF-A0A9E3Z781-F1
#
_entry.id   AF-A0A9E3Z781-F1
#
_cell.length_a   1.000
_cell.length_b   1.000
_cell.length_c   1.000
_cell.angle_alpha   90.00
_cell.angle_beta   90.00
_cell.angle_gamma   90.00
#
_symmetry.space_group_name_H-M   'P 1'
#
loop_
_entity.id
_entity.type
_entity.pdbx_description
1 polymer ?
#
loop_
_entity_poly.entity_id
_entity_poly.type
_entity_poly.pdbx_seq_one_letter_code
_entity_poly.pdbx_strand_id
1 'polypeptide(L)' 'ETREAVGLHEQHLAIAREIGDRRGEGIALYNGGDKLAKLGKTEEAAGRVREALAVFRAIESPHAATAAAWLRERGVAVEG' A
#
# COMPACT_ATOMS: atom_id res chain seq x y z
N GLU A 1 -5.33 18.75 -1.70
CA GLU A 1 -5.06 17.92 -0.51
C GLU A 1 -4.87 16.43 -0.83
N THR A 2 -5.88 15.66 -1.26
CA THR A 2 -5.70 14.20 -1.49
C THR A 2 -4.69 13.83 -2.57
N ARG A 3 -4.59 14.62 -3.66
CA ARG A 3 -3.60 14.40 -4.74
C ARG A 3 -2.16 14.70 -4.29
N GLU A 4 -1.99 15.68 -3.40
CA GLU A 4 -0.69 16.04 -2.82
C GLU A 4 -0.20 14.96 -1.86
N ALA A 5 -1.12 14.37 -1.07
CA ALA A 5 -0.81 13.23 -0.21
C ALA A 5 -0.31 12.00 -1.00
N VAL A 6 -0.82 11.76 -2.21
CA VAL A 6 -0.30 10.68 -3.08
C VAL A 6 1.16 10.94 -3.46
N GLY A 7 1.51 12.18 -3.83
CA GLY A 7 2.89 12.56 -4.15
C GLY A 7 3.85 12.46 -2.96
N LEU A 8 3.38 12.75 -1.73
CA LEU A 8 4.16 12.55 -0.51
C LEU A 8 4.41 11.06 -0.22
N HIS A 9 3.41 10.21 -0.43
CA HIS A 9 3.56 8.77 -0.27
C HIS A 9 4.46 8.16 -1.35
N GLU A 10 4.52 8.73 -2.55
CA GLU A 10 5.46 8.34 -3.60
C GLU A 10 6.91 8.69 -3.27
N GLN A 11 7.16 9.87 -2.73
CA GLN A 11 8.49 10.25 -2.24
C GLN A 11 8.92 9.35 -1.07
N HIS A 12 8.03 9.09 -0.12
CA HIS A 12 8.30 8.16 0.98
C HIS A 12 8.62 6.76 0.47
N LEU A 13 7.87 6.26 -0.52
CA LEU A 13 8.11 4.97 -1.15
C LEU A 13 9.50 4.90 -1.81
N ALA A 14 9.88 5.95 -2.55
CA ALA A 14 11.18 6.01 -3.21
C ALA A 14 12.33 5.95 -2.21
N ILE A 15 12.26 6.76 -1.15
CA ILE A 15 13.28 6.78 -0.08
C ILE A 15 13.34 5.44 0.65
N ALA A 16 12.20 4.88 1.04
CA ALA A 16 12.14 3.61 1.75
C ALA A 16 12.77 2.47 0.94
N ARG A 17 12.55 2.45 -0.38
CA ARG A 17 13.22 1.49 -1.29
C ARG A 17 14.72 1.73 -1.41
N GLU A 18 15.14 2.99 -1.55
CA GLU A 18 16.54 3.36 -1.68
C GLU A 18 17.37 2.93 -0.47
N ILE A 19 16.82 3.11 0.74
CA ILE A 19 17.52 2.75 1.98
C ILE A 19 17.26 1.31 2.46
N GLY A 20 16.40 0.56 1.76
CA GLY A 20 16.02 -0.80 2.13
C GLY A 20 15.06 -0.91 3.34
N ASP A 21 14.35 0.16 3.70
CA ASP A 21 13.29 0.12 4.73
C ASP A 21 12.03 -0.54 4.17
N ARG A 22 11.99 -1.87 4.29
CA ARG A 22 10.85 -2.68 3.87
C ARG A 22 9.57 -2.35 4.64
N ARG A 23 9.65 -1.95 5.91
CA ARG A 23 8.46 -1.59 6.68
C ARG A 23 7.90 -0.26 6.19
N GLY A 24 8.76 0.74 5.99
CA GLY A 24 8.42 2.04 5.42
C GLY A 24 7.82 1.91 4.01
N GLU A 25 8.39 1.04 3.17
CA GLU A 25 7.87 0.74 1.83
C GLU A 25 6.43 0.24 1.88
N GLY A 26 6.13 -0.77 2.71
CA GLY A 26 4.78 -1.30 2.86
C GLY A 26 3.79 -0.25 3.37
N ILE A 27 4.21 0.59 4.32
CA ILE A 27 3.38 1.69 4.86
C ILE A 27 3.09 2.74 3.79
N ALA A 28 4.10 3.13 3.01
CA ALA A 28 3.95 4.09 1.92
C ALA A 28 2.95 3.60 0.86
N LEU A 29 3.08 2.33 0.45
CA LEU A 29 2.20 1.69 -0.52
C LEU A 29 0.75 1.61 -0.01
N TYR A 30 0.55 1.13 1.22
CA TYR A 30 -0.79 1.02 1.80
C TYR A 30 -1.48 2.39 1.91
N ASN A 31 -0.79 3.38 2.49
CA ASN A 31 -1.36 4.71 2.67
C ASN A 31 -1.61 5.41 1.34
N GLY A 32 -0.68 5.29 0.37
CA GLY A 32 -0.88 5.79 -0.99
C GLY A 32 -2.09 5.14 -1.67
N GLY A 33 -2.27 3.83 -1.51
CA GLY A 33 -3.43 3.09 -1.99
C GLY A 33 -4.74 3.60 -1.40
N ASP A 34 -4.81 3.80 -0.08
CA ASP A 34 -6.00 4.37 0.59
C ASP A 34 -6.36 5.77 0.05
N LYS A 35 -5.35 6.63 -0.20
CA LYS A 35 -5.60 7.95 -0.82
C LYS A 35 -6.11 7.85 -2.24
N LEU A 36 -5.60 6.90 -3.04
CA LEU A 36 -6.11 6.67 -4.40
C LEU A 36 -7.55 6.18 -4.41
N ALA A 37 -7.92 5.27 -3.49
CA ALA A 37 -9.30 4.82 -3.37
C ALA A 37 -10.24 5.98 -3.00
N LYS A 38 -9.81 6.90 -2.14
CA LYS A 38 -10.55 8.14 -1.83
C LYS A 38 -10.69 9.09 -3.02
N LEU A 39 -9.87 8.94 -4.05
CA LEU A 39 -9.99 9.65 -5.34
C LEU A 39 -10.81 8.88 -6.39
N GLY A 40 -11.43 7.75 -6.03
CA GLY A 40 -12.17 6.89 -6.95
C GLY A 40 -11.28 6.00 -7.83
N LYS A 41 -9.95 6.04 -7.65
CA LYS A 41 -8.97 5.24 -8.40
C LYS A 41 -8.80 3.86 -7.77
N THR A 42 -9.89 3.10 -7.69
CA THR A 42 -9.95 1.84 -6.92
C THR A 42 -9.00 0.77 -7.46
N GLU A 43 -8.82 0.66 -8.77
CA GLU A 43 -7.91 -0.33 -9.38
C GLU A 43 -6.44 -0.01 -9.06
N GLU A 44 -6.02 1.25 -9.23
CA GLU A 44 -4.67 1.71 -8.88
C GLU A 44 -4.40 1.51 -7.37
N ALA A 45 -5.40 1.80 -6.53
CA ALA A 45 -5.33 1.57 -5.10
C ALA A 45 -5.13 0.10 -4.75
N ALA A 46 -5.90 -0.79 -5.38
CA ALA A 46 -5.79 -2.22 -5.17
C ALA A 46 -4.41 -2.77 -5.57
N GLY A 47 -3.83 -2.25 -6.66
CA GLY A 47 -2.45 -2.56 -7.05
C GLY A 47 -1.45 -2.21 -5.94
N ARG A 48 -1.52 -0.99 -5.41
CA ARG A 48 -0.63 -0.53 -4.32
C ARG A 48 -0.81 -1.33 -3.04
N VAL A 49 -2.05 -1.64 -2.65
CA VAL A 49 -2.30 -2.41 -1.43
C VAL A 49 -1.86 -3.87 -1.58
N ARG A 50 -1.95 -4.46 -2.77
CA ARG A 50 -1.38 -5.80 -3.06
C ARG A 50 0.15 -5.81 -2.90
N GLU A 51 0.82 -4.78 -3.42
CA GLU A 51 2.26 -4.64 -3.26
C GLU A 51 2.64 -4.45 -1.78
N ALA A 52 1.90 -3.61 -1.05
CA ALA A 52 2.08 -3.45 0.39
C ALA A 52 1.93 -4.78 1.13
N LEU A 53 0.93 -5.58 0.78
CA LEU A 53 0.72 -6.90 1.37
C LEU A 53 1.91 -7.83 1.12
N ALA A 54 2.43 -7.88 -0.10
CA ALA A 54 3.59 -8.71 -0.44
C ALA A 54 4.82 -8.30 0.38
N VAL A 55 5.05 -6.99 0.53
CA VAL A 55 6.13 -6.45 1.37
C VAL A 55 5.94 -6.84 2.83
N PHE A 56 4.74 -6.66 3.38
CA PHE A 56 4.46 -7.00 4.77
C PHE A 56 4.56 -8.50 5.05
N ARG A 57 4.15 -9.36 4.12
CA ARG A 57 4.33 -10.81 4.22
C ARG A 57 5.81 -11.19 4.24
N ALA A 58 6.61 -10.59 3.36
CA ALA A 58 8.06 -10.86 3.27
C ALA A 58 8.83 -10.52 4.55
N ILE A 59 8.30 -9.61 5.38
CA ILE A 59 8.91 -9.22 6.66
C ILE A 59 8.11 -9.71 7.89
N GLU A 60 7.16 -10.63 7.69
CA GLU A 60 6.29 -11.18 8.74
C GLU A 60 5.59 -10.10 9.58
N SER A 61 5.23 -8.98 8.95
CA SER A 61 4.60 -7.84 9.62
C SER A 61 3.11 -8.09 9.86
N PRO A 62 2.57 -7.76 11.05
CA PRO A 62 1.14 -7.87 11.32
C PRO A 62 0.28 -6.96 10.42
N HIS A 63 0.89 -5.94 9.80
CA HIS A 63 0.21 -5.05 8.84
C HIS A 63 -0.25 -5.80 7.58
N ALA A 64 0.26 -7.00 7.32
CA ALA A 64 -0.24 -7.88 6.26
C ALA A 64 -1.73 -8.19 6.45
N ALA A 65 -2.20 -8.37 7.70
CA ALA A 65 -3.61 -8.62 7.97
C ALA A 65 -4.48 -7.41 7.57
N THR A 66 -4.02 -6.20 7.85
CA THR A 66 -4.70 -4.95 7.47
C THR A 66 -4.78 -4.78 5.96
N ALA A 67 -3.67 -4.99 5.24
CA ALA A 67 -3.66 -4.90 3.78
C ALA A 67 -4.56 -5.96 3.13
N ALA A 68 -4.56 -7.19 3.66
CA ALA A 68 -5.43 -8.26 3.19
C ALA A 68 -6.92 -7.97 3.47
N ALA A 69 -7.26 -7.43 4.65
CA ALA A 69 -8.63 -7.02 4.98
C ALA A 69 -9.14 -5.95 4.02
N TRP A 70 -8.31 -4.92 3.75
CA TRP A 70 -8.65 -3.85 2.82
C TRP A 70 -9.02 -4.36 1.43
N LEU A 71 -8.28 -5.35 0.91
CA LEU A 71 -8.53 -5.97 -0.39
C LEU A 71 -9.82 -6.80 -0.39
N ARG A 72 -10.03 -7.62 0.65
CA ARG A 72 -11.23 -8.45 0.80
C ARG A 72 -12.50 -7.62 0.89
N GLU A 73 -12.48 -6.54 1.67
CA GLU A 73 -13.61 -5.60 1.79
C GLU A 73 -14.02 -4.98 0.45
N ARG A 74 -13.10 -4.92 -0.51
CA ARG A 74 -13.31 -4.37 -1.86
C ARG A 74 -13.49 -5.45 -2.93
N GLY A 75 -13.64 -6.71 -2.54
CA GLY A 75 -13.83 -7.83 -3.47
C GLY A 75 -12.60 -8.14 -4.34
N VAL A 76 -11.42 -7.63 -3.97
CA VAL A 76 -10.18 -7.88 -4.70
C VAL A 76 -9.57 -9.19 -4.19
N ALA A 77 -9.31 -10.12 -5.11
CA ALA A 77 -8.65 -11.37 -4.78
C ALA A 77 -7.25 -11.12 -4.18
N VAL A 78 -6.98 -11.80 -3.07
CA VAL A 78 -5.69 -11.79 -2.41
C VAL A 78 -5.02 -13.11 -2.77
N GLU A 79 -4.09 -13.10 -3.72
CA GLU A 79 -3.33 -14.31 -4.04
C GLU A 79 -2.50 -14.73 -2.83
N GLY A 80 -2.46 -16.05 -2.59
CA GLY A 80 -1.87 -16.69 -1.40
C GLY A 80 -0.37 -16.56 -1.37
#